data_AF-A0A371P0W1-F1
#
_entry.id   AF-A0A371P0W1-F1
#
_cell.length_a   1.000
_cell.length_b   1.000
_cell.length_c   1.000
_cell.angle_alpha   90.00
_cell.angle_beta   90.00
_cell.angle_gamma   90.00
#
_symmetry.space_group_name_H-M   'P 1'
#
loop_
_entity.id
_entity.type
_entity.pdbx_description
1 polymer ?
#
loop_
_entity_poly.entity_id
_entity_poly.type
_entity_poly.pdbx_seq_one_letter_code
_entity_poly.pdbx_strand_id
1 'polypeptide(L)'
;MKITPKYFVDQSIEKQGRSIRGIPVVSLEELALKTTGRVDLVVTPQSLNTVSNFQTEFIKLCESWEFNLHFAPVPHSIALEMRYAIHQENYLNVIDMLYDDFSKASYYEYIRSKLTGETYHSHYFSFKQQYLANDLFTITESDYIVDCGAYDGILWRTFVELIPIYEE
;
A
#
# COMPACT_ATOMS: atom_id res chain seq x y z
N MET A 1 -9.55 16.85 -20.39
CA MET A 1 -10.46 15.78 -20.83
C MET A 1 -10.83 14.94 -19.61
N LYS A 2 -12.12 14.78 -19.29
CA LYS A 2 -12.56 13.97 -18.14
C LYS A 2 -12.71 12.52 -18.59
N ILE A 3 -11.82 11.64 -18.13
CA ILE A 3 -11.91 10.20 -18.43
C ILE A 3 -12.88 9.60 -17.43
N THR A 4 -13.87 8.85 -17.91
CA THR A 4 -14.82 8.11 -17.06
C THR A 4 -14.72 6.64 -17.42
N PRO A 5 -14.47 5.75 -16.45
CA PRO A 5 -14.34 4.33 -16.75
C PRO A 5 -15.67 3.79 -17.25
N LYS A 6 -15.61 2.94 -18.29
CA LYS A 6 -16.80 2.27 -18.82
C LYS A 6 -17.16 1.01 -18.01
N TYR A 7 -16.17 0.42 -17.35
CA TYR A 7 -16.28 -0.81 -16.58
C TYR A 7 -15.38 -0.75 -15.35
N PHE A 8 -15.78 -1.43 -14.29
CA PHE A 8 -14.89 -1.93 -13.24
C PHE A 8 -14.61 -3.41 -13.52
N VAL A 9 -13.37 -3.85 -13.27
CA VAL A 9 -12.97 -5.24 -13.50
C VAL A 9 -12.67 -5.92 -12.17
N ASP A 10 -13.33 -7.03 -11.88
CA ASP A 10 -13.14 -7.79 -10.64
C ASP A 10 -13.44 -9.28 -10.88
N GLN A 11 -12.55 -10.15 -10.42
CA GLN A 11 -12.70 -11.61 -10.59
C GLN A 11 -13.54 -12.26 -9.48
N SER A 12 -13.97 -11.50 -8.46
CA SER A 12 -15.00 -11.91 -7.51
C SER A 12 -16.36 -12.13 -8.21
N ILE A 13 -16.78 -13.39 -8.34
CA ILE A 13 -18.06 -13.78 -8.97
C ILE A 13 -19.26 -13.04 -8.36
N GLU A 14 -19.26 -12.86 -7.03
CA GLU A 14 -20.35 -12.20 -6.30
C GLU A 14 -20.52 -10.71 -6.63
N LYS A 15 -19.48 -10.07 -7.20
CA LYS A 15 -19.50 -8.66 -7.61
C LYS A 15 -19.86 -8.49 -9.08
N GLN A 16 -19.60 -9.49 -9.92
CA GLN A 16 -19.89 -9.45 -11.34
C GLN A 16 -21.41 -9.31 -11.60
N GLY A 17 -21.77 -8.56 -12.64
CA GLY A 17 -23.16 -8.25 -12.96
C GLY A 17 -23.80 -7.17 -12.08
N ARG A 18 -23.09 -6.65 -11.07
CA ARG A 18 -23.48 -5.46 -10.30
C ARG A 18 -22.97 -4.18 -10.96
N SER A 19 -23.35 -3.03 -10.41
CA SER A 19 -22.77 -1.74 -10.78
C SER A 19 -22.28 -0.97 -9.57
N ILE A 20 -21.22 -0.21 -9.75
CA ILE A 20 -20.69 0.74 -8.77
C ILE A 20 -20.88 2.13 -9.37
N ARG A 21 -21.72 2.95 -8.74
CA ARG A 21 -22.06 4.31 -9.23
C ARG A 21 -22.55 4.32 -10.68
N GLY A 22 -23.34 3.30 -11.06
CA GLY A 22 -23.86 3.15 -12.42
C GLY A 22 -22.86 2.60 -13.44
N ILE A 23 -21.62 2.30 -13.04
CA ILE A 23 -20.59 1.69 -13.89
C ILE A 23 -20.61 0.18 -13.64
N PRO A 24 -20.79 -0.67 -14.67
CA PRO A 24 -20.88 -2.11 -14.52
C PRO A 24 -19.56 -2.73 -14.02
N VAL A 25 -19.69 -3.78 -13.20
CA VAL A 25 -18.59 -4.64 -12.78
C VAL A 25 -18.60 -5.92 -13.61
N VAL A 26 -17.50 -6.21 -14.29
CA VAL A 26 -17.34 -7.35 -15.21
C VAL A 26 -16.10 -8.16 -14.87
N SER A 27 -16.03 -9.40 -15.34
CA SER A 27 -14.78 -10.16 -15.34
C SER A 27 -13.81 -9.64 -16.40
N LEU A 28 -12.54 -10.02 -16.29
CA LEU A 28 -11.54 -9.65 -17.29
C LEU A 28 -11.83 -10.33 -18.66
N GLU A 29 -12.30 -11.58 -18.64
CA GLU A 29 -12.74 -12.33 -19.82
C GLU A 29 -13.97 -11.70 -20.47
N GLU A 30 -14.95 -11.29 -19.66
CA GLU A 30 -16.15 -10.60 -20.14
C GLU A 30 -15.80 -9.26 -20.78
N LEU A 31 -14.84 -8.53 -20.21
CA LEU A 31 -14.32 -7.32 -20.84
C LEU A 31 -13.77 -7.62 -22.23
N ALA A 32 -12.90 -8.64 -22.35
CA ALA A 32 -12.30 -9.04 -23.63
C ALA A 32 -13.34 -9.42 -24.69
N LEU A 33 -14.43 -10.09 -24.27
CA LEU A 33 -15.53 -10.45 -25.18
C LEU A 33 -16.40 -9.25 -25.59
N LYS A 34 -16.56 -8.26 -24.71
CA LYS A 34 -17.45 -7.11 -24.93
C LYS A 34 -16.80 -5.97 -25.69
N THR A 35 -15.48 -5.84 -25.63
CA THR A 35 -14.78 -4.73 -26.24
C THR A 35 -14.20 -5.12 -27.59
N THR A 36 -14.60 -4.40 -28.64
CA THR A 36 -13.95 -4.46 -29.94
C THR A 36 -12.97 -3.29 -30.07
N GLY A 37 -11.67 -3.58 -30.00
CA GLY A 37 -10.60 -2.59 -30.17
C GLY A 37 -9.80 -2.30 -28.91
N ARG A 38 -9.08 -1.17 -28.91
CA ARG A 38 -8.09 -0.80 -27.89
C ARG A 38 -8.76 -0.56 -26.52
N VAL A 39 -8.41 -1.38 -25.54
CA VAL A 39 -8.81 -1.20 -24.14
C VAL A 39 -7.64 -0.64 -23.35
N ASP A 40 -7.86 0.48 -22.64
CA ASP A 40 -6.93 0.96 -21.62
C ASP A 40 -7.38 0.44 -20.26
N LEU A 41 -6.60 -0.46 -19.67
CA LEU A 41 -6.89 -1.08 -18.38
C LEU A 41 -5.97 -0.48 -17.31
N VAL A 42 -6.58 0.19 -16.32
CA VAL A 42 -5.85 0.80 -15.21
C VAL A 42 -5.89 -0.14 -14.00
N VAL A 43 -4.72 -0.55 -13.51
CA VAL A 43 -4.60 -1.56 -12.45
C VAL A 43 -3.80 -1.03 -11.28
N THR A 44 -4.28 -1.27 -10.06
CA THR A 44 -3.53 -1.00 -8.83
C THR A 44 -2.64 -2.21 -8.48
N PRO A 45 -1.30 -2.07 -8.46
CA PRO A 45 -0.35 -3.18 -8.32
C PRO A 45 -0.50 -3.99 -7.03
N GLN A 46 -1.09 -3.41 -5.98
CA GLN A 46 -1.19 -4.05 -4.67
C GLN A 46 -1.91 -5.40 -4.77
N SER A 47 -2.94 -5.48 -5.61
CA SER A 47 -3.71 -6.71 -5.82
C SER A 47 -2.95 -7.77 -6.63
N LEU A 48 -1.92 -7.39 -7.38
CA LEU A 48 -1.15 -8.27 -8.26
C LEU A 48 0.17 -8.73 -7.63
N ASN A 49 0.71 -7.95 -6.69
CA ASN A 49 2.00 -8.21 -6.04
C ASN A 49 1.88 -9.13 -4.81
N THR A 50 0.68 -9.56 -4.45
CA THR A 50 0.43 -10.45 -3.29
C THR A 50 0.84 -11.90 -3.54
N VAL A 51 0.96 -12.32 -4.80
CA VAL A 51 1.27 -13.70 -5.19
C VAL A 51 2.43 -13.70 -6.21
N SER A 52 3.48 -14.48 -5.93
CA SER A 52 4.62 -14.63 -6.84
C SER A 52 4.15 -15.12 -8.21
N ASN A 53 4.68 -14.53 -9.29
CA ASN A 53 4.36 -14.81 -10.71
C ASN A 53 2.97 -14.38 -11.21
N PHE A 54 2.02 -14.02 -10.33
CA PHE A 54 0.68 -13.60 -10.75
C PHE A 54 0.69 -12.33 -11.60
N GLN A 55 1.54 -11.36 -11.25
CA GLN A 55 1.73 -10.15 -12.06
C GLN A 55 2.18 -10.49 -13.49
N THR A 56 3.15 -11.39 -13.64
CA THR A 56 3.67 -11.80 -14.95
C THR A 56 2.61 -12.52 -15.79
N GLU A 57 1.84 -13.41 -15.18
CA GLU A 57 0.74 -14.13 -15.84
C GLU A 57 -0.37 -13.16 -16.27
N PHE A 58 -0.75 -12.23 -15.39
CA PHE A 58 -1.74 -11.20 -15.67
C PHE A 58 -1.33 -10.28 -16.83
N ILE A 59 -0.06 -9.86 -16.88
CA ILE A 59 0.48 -9.06 -17.98
C ILE A 59 0.37 -9.82 -19.30
N LYS A 60 0.86 -11.07 -19.34
CA LYS A 60 0.80 -11.91 -20.55
C LYS A 60 -0.64 -12.12 -21.03
N LEU A 61 -1.57 -12.32 -20.11
CA LEU A 61 -2.98 -12.47 -20.43
C LEU A 61 -3.54 -11.21 -21.10
N CYS A 62 -3.31 -10.04 -20.49
CA CYS A 62 -3.74 -8.76 -21.04
C CYS A 62 -3.09 -8.45 -22.40
N GLU A 63 -1.82 -8.78 -22.58
CA GLU A 63 -1.11 -8.66 -23.87
C GLU A 63 -1.76 -9.52 -24.95
N SER A 64 -2.15 -10.76 -24.62
CA SER A 64 -2.84 -11.66 -25.57
C SER A 64 -4.23 -11.17 -25.98
N TRP A 65 -4.82 -10.27 -25.20
CA TRP A 65 -6.09 -9.58 -25.50
C TRP A 65 -5.89 -8.16 -26.04
N GLU A 66 -4.65 -7.76 -26.35
CA GLU A 66 -4.29 -6.44 -26.87
C GLU A 66 -4.72 -5.28 -25.93
N PHE A 67 -4.81 -5.54 -24.64
CA PHE A 67 -5.10 -4.52 -23.63
C PHE A 67 -3.86 -3.66 -23.39
N ASN A 68 -4.05 -2.34 -23.33
CA ASN A 68 -3.03 -1.41 -22.88
C ASN A 68 -3.10 -1.32 -21.37
N LEU A 69 -2.15 -1.96 -20.70
CA LEU A 69 -2.04 -1.95 -19.26
C LEU A 69 -1.39 -0.66 -18.77
N HIS A 70 -2.06 0.00 -17.82
CA HIS A 70 -1.55 1.15 -17.11
C HIS A 70 -1.52 0.80 -15.62
N PHE A 71 -0.34 0.61 -15.06
CA PHE A 71 -0.22 0.43 -13.62
C PHE A 71 -0.38 1.78 -12.94
N ALA A 72 -1.50 1.98 -12.26
CA ALA A 72 -1.65 3.10 -11.35
C ALA A 72 -0.81 2.79 -10.11
N PRO A 73 0.26 3.54 -9.80
CA PRO A 73 1.08 3.26 -8.63
C PRO A 73 0.20 3.04 -7.39
N VAL A 74 0.47 2.04 -6.55
CA VAL A 74 -0.22 1.91 -5.23
C VAL A 74 -0.15 3.22 -4.43
N PRO A 75 0.94 4.02 -4.51
CA PRO A 75 0.96 5.33 -3.91
C PRO A 75 0.07 6.37 -4.62
N HIS A 76 -0.44 6.15 -5.84
CA HIS A 76 -1.42 7.04 -6.49
C HIS A 76 -2.83 6.94 -5.90
N SER A 77 -3.25 5.86 -5.23
CA SER A 77 -4.54 5.85 -4.51
C SER A 77 -4.46 6.69 -3.23
N ILE A 78 -3.40 6.49 -2.44
CA ILE A 78 -3.09 7.31 -1.27
C ILE A 78 -2.75 8.75 -1.69
N ALA A 79 -1.99 8.93 -2.76
CA ALA A 79 -1.73 10.26 -3.30
C ALA A 79 -2.94 10.86 -3.99
N LEU A 80 -3.98 10.13 -4.40
CA LEU A 80 -5.26 10.73 -4.77
C LEU A 80 -5.97 11.24 -3.50
N GLU A 81 -5.91 10.52 -2.39
CA GLU A 81 -6.40 11.01 -1.09
C GLU A 81 -5.60 12.24 -0.60
N MET A 82 -4.28 12.26 -0.79
CA MET A 82 -3.39 13.37 -0.40
C MET A 82 -3.36 14.53 -1.42
N ARG A 83 -3.46 14.26 -2.75
CA ARG A 83 -3.34 15.25 -3.86
C ARG A 83 -4.48 16.23 -3.91
N TYR A 84 -5.64 15.93 -3.33
CA TYR A 84 -6.70 16.93 -3.27
C TYR A 84 -6.37 18.09 -2.31
N ALA A 85 -5.17 18.12 -1.70
CA ALA A 85 -4.67 19.21 -0.88
C ALA A 85 -5.56 19.55 0.34
N ILE A 86 -6.56 18.72 0.61
CA ILE A 86 -7.57 18.93 1.67
C ILE A 86 -6.90 18.96 3.05
N HIS A 87 -5.70 18.37 3.18
CA HIS A 87 -4.98 18.22 4.43
C HIS A 87 -3.52 18.65 4.36
N GLN A 88 -3.12 19.46 3.38
CA GLN A 88 -1.71 19.90 3.25
C GLN A 88 -1.20 20.51 4.56
N GLU A 89 -2.01 21.37 5.19
CA GLU A 89 -1.69 21.98 6.49
C GLU A 89 -1.48 20.92 7.58
N ASN A 90 -2.31 19.88 7.64
CA ASN A 90 -2.16 18.79 8.61
C ASN A 90 -0.83 18.04 8.42
N TYR A 91 -0.43 17.77 7.17
CA TYR A 91 0.84 17.10 6.89
C TYR A 91 2.04 17.97 7.29
N LEU A 92 1.98 19.29 7.04
CA LEU A 92 3.02 20.22 7.47
C LEU A 92 3.07 20.35 9.00
N ASN A 93 1.92 20.44 9.65
CA ASN A 93 1.83 20.52 11.11
C ASN A 93 2.43 19.29 11.80
N VAL A 94 2.31 18.10 11.19
CA VAL A 94 2.98 16.90 11.72
C VAL A 94 4.50 17.07 11.71
N ILE A 95 5.09 17.67 10.68
CA ILE A 95 6.55 17.93 10.65
C ILE A 95 6.98 18.80 11.84
N ASP A 96 6.17 19.80 12.18
CA ASP A 96 6.44 20.68 13.32
C ASP A 96 6.23 20.00 14.68
N MET A 97 5.37 18.99 14.74
CA MET A 97 5.14 18.19 15.96
C MET A 97 6.25 17.17 16.23
N LEU A 98 6.97 16.73 15.20
CA LEU A 98 8.03 15.72 15.35
C LEU A 98 9.24 16.33 16.05
N TYR A 99 9.75 15.62 17.06
CA TYR A 99 10.81 16.13 17.94
C TYR A 99 12.16 16.22 17.24
N ASP A 100 12.59 15.15 16.57
CA ASP A 100 13.92 15.02 16.00
C ASP A 100 13.94 15.11 14.47
N ASP A 101 15.08 15.53 13.92
CA ASP A 101 15.28 15.70 12.48
C ASP A 101 15.16 14.40 11.70
N PHE A 102 15.45 13.27 12.35
CA PHE A 102 15.37 11.94 11.76
C PHE A 102 13.91 11.52 11.53
N SER A 103 13.04 11.75 12.51
CA SER A 103 11.61 11.54 12.40
C SER A 103 11.00 12.44 11.33
N LYS A 104 11.42 13.72 11.28
CA LYS A 104 11.01 14.67 10.23
C LYS A 104 11.43 14.21 8.83
N ALA A 105 12.67 13.77 8.66
CA ALA A 105 13.18 13.25 7.39
C ALA A 105 12.45 11.98 6.95
N SER A 106 12.21 11.04 7.88
CA SER A 106 11.47 9.80 7.60
C SER A 106 10.03 10.09 7.18
N TYR A 107 9.37 11.02 7.88
CA TYR A 107 8.03 11.47 7.51
C TYR A 107 8.01 12.15 6.14
N TYR A 108 8.96 13.06 5.87
CA TYR A 108 9.11 13.70 4.56
C TYR A 108 9.28 12.68 3.44
N GLU A 109 10.17 11.68 3.60
CA GLU A 109 10.39 10.64 2.60
C GLU A 109 9.13 9.78 2.38
N TYR A 110 8.36 9.50 3.43
CA TYR A 110 7.06 8.85 3.29
C TYR A 110 6.10 9.68 2.43
N ILE A 111 5.94 10.97 2.75
CA ILE A 111 5.06 11.88 1.99
C ILE A 111 5.53 11.99 0.53
N ARG A 112 6.83 12.20 0.32
CA ARG A 112 7.47 12.29 -1.00
C ARG A 112 7.19 11.02 -1.82
N SER A 113 7.47 9.86 -1.24
CA SER A 113 7.17 8.54 -1.81
C SER A 113 5.71 8.42 -2.28
N LYS A 114 4.75 8.93 -1.49
CA LYS A 114 3.35 8.93 -1.91
C LYS A 114 3.13 9.85 -3.10
N LEU A 115 3.57 11.10 -3.01
CA LEU A 115 3.36 12.10 -4.05
C LEU A 115 4.01 11.74 -5.40
N THR A 116 5.20 11.14 -5.37
CA THR A 116 5.97 10.76 -6.57
C THR A 116 5.60 9.38 -7.11
N GLY A 117 4.98 8.52 -6.31
CA GLY A 117 4.74 7.13 -6.69
C GLY A 117 5.95 6.21 -6.49
N GLU A 118 7.06 6.74 -5.98
CA GLU A 118 8.27 5.97 -5.69
C GLU A 118 8.09 5.09 -4.44
N THR A 119 8.78 3.95 -4.44
CA THR A 119 8.86 3.08 -3.26
C THR A 119 9.46 3.85 -2.10
N TYR A 120 8.82 3.79 -0.93
CA TYR A 120 9.40 4.34 0.28
C TYR A 120 10.65 3.55 0.63
N HIS A 121 11.77 4.27 0.72
CA HIS A 121 13.04 3.72 1.19
C HIS A 121 13.47 4.51 2.42
N SER A 122 13.38 3.87 3.58
CA SER A 122 14.04 4.38 4.76
C SER A 122 15.48 3.88 4.76
N HIS A 123 16.45 4.78 4.57
CA HIS A 123 17.86 4.47 4.82
C HIS A 123 18.19 4.37 6.31
N TYR A 124 17.19 4.66 7.13
CA TYR A 124 17.30 5.05 8.51
C TYR A 124 16.74 3.97 9.44
N PHE A 125 15.94 3.05 8.89
CA PHE A 125 15.19 2.10 9.68
C PHE A 125 15.15 0.74 9.01
N SER A 126 15.48 -0.30 9.76
CA SER A 126 15.29 -1.68 9.31
C SER A 126 13.94 -2.22 9.77
N PHE A 127 13.34 -3.14 9.00
CA PHE A 127 12.08 -3.78 9.40
C PHE A 127 12.17 -4.46 10.79
N LYS A 128 13.38 -4.86 11.21
CA LYS A 128 13.63 -5.44 12.53
C LYS A 128 13.37 -4.48 13.70
N GLN A 129 13.39 -3.17 13.46
CA GLN A 129 13.23 -2.16 14.50
C GLN A 129 11.79 -1.64 14.63
N GLN A 130 10.84 -2.10 13.79
CA GLN A 130 9.49 -1.51 13.57
C GLN A 130 8.70 -1.17 14.84
N TYR A 131 8.93 -1.91 15.92
CA TYR A 131 8.21 -1.72 17.18
C TYR A 131 9.13 -1.55 18.38
N LEU A 132 10.44 -1.66 18.20
CA LEU A 132 11.45 -1.69 19.26
C LEU A 132 12.61 -0.78 18.86
N ALA A 133 12.29 0.50 18.71
CA ALA A 133 13.26 1.54 18.40
C ALA A 133 13.94 1.99 19.70
N ASN A 134 15.02 1.29 20.09
CA ASN A 134 15.76 1.53 21.33
C ASN A 134 16.25 2.98 21.49
N ASP A 135 16.39 3.71 20.38
CA ASP A 135 16.82 5.10 20.36
C ASP A 135 15.68 6.10 20.69
N LEU A 136 14.41 5.66 20.65
CA LEU A 136 13.23 6.48 20.93
C LEU A 136 12.61 6.20 22.30
N PHE A 137 12.68 4.96 22.78
CA PHE A 137 12.20 4.58 24.10
C PHE A 137 13.00 3.41 24.66
N THR A 138 13.10 3.35 25.98
CA THR A 138 13.72 2.25 26.71
C THR A 138 12.62 1.42 27.36
N ILE A 139 12.68 0.10 27.14
CA ILE A 139 11.79 -0.85 27.80
C ILE A 139 12.47 -1.35 29.06
N THR A 140 11.71 -1.43 30.14
CA THR A 140 12.13 -1.86 31.47
C THR A 140 11.34 -3.10 31.88
N GLU A 141 11.82 -3.80 32.91
CA GLU A 141 11.14 -4.98 33.46
C GLU A 141 9.75 -4.67 34.04
N SER A 142 9.47 -3.41 34.36
CA SER A 142 8.18 -2.95 34.86
C SER A 142 7.17 -2.59 33.77
N ASP A 143 7.56 -2.59 32.50
CA ASP A 143 6.68 -2.17 31.41
C ASP A 143 5.73 -3.29 30.97
N TYR A 144 4.50 -2.91 30.65
CA TYR A 144 3.50 -3.79 30.07
C TYR A 144 3.38 -3.52 28.57
N ILE A 145 3.58 -4.56 27.75
CA ILE A 145 3.44 -4.47 26.30
C ILE A 145 2.06 -4.94 25.88
N VAL A 146 1.36 -4.10 25.13
CA VAL A 146 0.05 -4.41 24.55
C VAL A 146 0.19 -4.56 23.05
N ASP A 147 0.11 -5.80 22.57
CA ASP A 147 0.20 -6.12 21.15
C ASP A 147 -1.17 -6.01 20.45
N CYS A 148 -1.50 -4.79 20.02
CA CYS A 148 -2.72 -4.47 19.30
C CYS A 148 -2.66 -4.89 17.83
N GLY A 149 -2.74 -6.21 17.59
CA GLY A 149 -2.68 -6.78 16.24
C GLY A 149 -1.69 -7.91 16.10
N ALA A 150 -1.51 -8.72 17.15
CA ALA A 150 -0.48 -9.74 17.26
C ALA A 150 -0.37 -10.70 16.06
N TYR A 151 -1.45 -10.90 15.31
CA TYR A 151 -1.51 -11.74 14.12
C TYR A 151 -0.89 -13.13 14.35
N ASP A 152 0.34 -13.35 13.90
CA ASP A 152 1.11 -14.59 14.02
C ASP A 152 2.21 -14.55 15.11
N GLY A 153 2.26 -13.49 15.90
CA GLY A 153 3.17 -13.30 17.03
C GLY A 153 4.58 -12.84 16.66
N ILE A 154 4.79 -12.22 15.49
CA ILE A 154 6.12 -11.70 15.09
C ILE A 154 6.69 -10.76 16.15
N LEU A 155 5.88 -9.83 16.67
CA LEU A 155 6.34 -8.85 17.66
C LEU A 155 6.91 -9.55 18.90
N TRP A 156 6.21 -10.55 19.43
CA TRP A 156 6.66 -11.31 20.59
C TRP A 156 7.96 -12.06 20.35
N ARG A 157 8.13 -12.68 19.18
CA ARG A 157 9.39 -13.35 18.82
C ARG A 157 10.55 -12.36 18.80
N THR A 158 10.37 -11.22 18.16
CA THR A 158 11.39 -10.16 18.10
C THR A 158 11.68 -9.56 19.47
N PHE A 159 10.66 -9.43 20.32
CA PHE A 159 10.81 -8.91 21.67
C PHE A 159 11.66 -9.81 22.57
N VAL A 160 11.39 -11.12 22.57
CA VAL A 160 12.15 -12.11 23.34
C VAL A 160 13.61 -12.20 22.87
N GLU A 161 13.87 -12.01 21.58
CA GLU A 161 15.25 -11.98 21.04
C GLU A 161 16.04 -10.74 21.49
N LEU A 162 15.36 -9.62 21.73
CA LEU A 162 16.01 -8.34 22.02
C LEU A 162 16.19 -8.06 23.51
N ILE A 163 15.38 -8.66 24.38
CA ILE A 163 15.55 -8.55 25.84
C ILE A 163 16.34 -9.77 26.33
N PRO A 164 17.56 -9.58 26.87
CA PRO A 164 18.29 -10.66 27.52
C PRO A 164 17.43 -11.17 28.69
N ILE A 165 17.02 -12.44 28.65
CA ILE A 165 16.46 -13.09 29.81
C ILE A 165 17.61 -13.24 30.81
N TYR A 166 17.61 -12.46 31.88
CA TYR A 166 18.48 -12.73 33.01
C TYR A 166 17.91 -13.96 33.73
N GLU A 167 18.64 -15.08 33.64
CA GLU A 167 18.38 -16.24 34.51
C GLU A 167 18.73 -15.84 35.96
N GLU A 168 17.78 -15.99 36.88
CA GLU A 168 18.01 -15.91 38.34
C GLU A 168 18.92 -17.05 38.83
#